data_AF-C5KLT9-F1
#
_entry.id   AF-C5KLT9-F1
#
_cell.length_a   1.000
_cell.length_b   1.000
_cell.length_c   1.000
_cell.angle_alpha   90.00
_cell.angle_beta   90.00
_cell.angle_gamma   90.00
#
_symmetry.space_group_name_H-M   'P 1'
#
loop_
_entity.id
_entity.type
_entity.pdbx_description
1 polymer ?
#
loop_
_entity_poly.entity_id
_entity_poly.type
_entity_poly.pdbx_seq_one_letter_code
_entity_poly.pdbx_strand_id
1 'polypeptide(L)'
;MGIEANRPDDFYAEMLKTDQQMGKIRENLADQQKRIEIVEDRKRKQAEKKFGKKMQVAAAQARAAQKRENLAEIEKWKEAKGEDESASVGKTLEKVSKKGAQRSAEMEGASHGKGGKGGKAGKGGKGGKGRVNKKRVAKDKKYGQGGPKRVLKNNSADSCRDVSSFNASKHSPMGKGKGKGKGKGVRKPIKKGAAAAAAGKR
;
A
#
# COMPACT_ATOMS: atom_id res chain seq x y z
N MET A 1 -32.16 -60.08 -11.42
CA MET A 1 -32.97 -59.25 -10.50
C MET A 1 -33.00 -57.84 -11.06
N GLY A 2 -34.16 -57.35 -11.49
CA GLY A 2 -34.34 -56.03 -12.13
C GLY A 2 -34.71 -54.94 -11.13
N ILE A 3 -33.85 -54.71 -10.13
CA ILE A 3 -34.07 -53.69 -9.10
C ILE A 3 -33.17 -52.50 -9.42
N GLU A 4 -33.74 -51.31 -9.47
CA GLU A 4 -33.00 -50.06 -9.66
C GLU A 4 -32.16 -49.73 -8.42
N ALA A 5 -30.87 -49.45 -8.61
CA ALA A 5 -29.93 -49.23 -7.53
C ALA A 5 -29.75 -47.74 -7.14
N ASN A 6 -30.16 -46.82 -8.01
CA ASN A 6 -30.03 -45.38 -7.78
C ASN A 6 -31.32 -44.82 -7.19
N ARG A 7 -31.18 -43.84 -6.30
CA ARG A 7 -32.32 -43.04 -5.84
C ARG A 7 -32.80 -42.15 -7.00
N PRO A 8 -34.10 -42.17 -7.36
CA PRO A 8 -34.66 -41.20 -8.29
C PRO A 8 -34.66 -39.78 -7.72
N ASP A 9 -34.36 -38.77 -8.54
CA ASP A 9 -34.26 -37.36 -8.13
C ASP A 9 -35.60 -36.80 -7.62
N ASP A 10 -36.72 -37.23 -8.23
CA ASP A 10 -38.07 -36.77 -7.90
C ASP A 10 -38.73 -37.54 -6.75
N PHE A 11 -38.00 -38.45 -6.10
CA PHE A 11 -38.47 -39.20 -4.95
C PHE A 11 -38.04 -38.51 -3.63
N TYR A 12 -38.93 -37.68 -3.08
CA TYR A 12 -38.74 -36.93 -1.84
C TYR A 12 -39.15 -37.74 -0.61
N ALA A 13 -38.28 -38.67 -0.21
CA ALA A 13 -38.36 -39.34 1.09
C ALA A 13 -37.48 -38.66 2.14
N GLU A 14 -37.77 -38.87 3.41
CA GLU A 14 -36.93 -38.39 4.51
C GLU A 14 -35.51 -38.96 4.40
N MET A 15 -34.51 -38.08 4.46
CA MET A 15 -33.10 -38.44 4.39
C MET A 15 -32.48 -38.47 5.78
N LEU A 16 -31.37 -39.19 5.93
CA LEU A 16 -30.59 -39.26 7.19
C LEU A 16 -30.18 -37.89 7.75
N LYS A 17 -30.08 -36.86 6.90
CA LYS A 17 -29.78 -35.48 7.29
C LYS A 17 -30.84 -34.55 6.74
N THR A 18 -31.23 -33.57 7.54
CA THR A 18 -32.19 -32.55 7.12
C THR A 18 -31.58 -31.60 6.08
N ASP A 19 -32.40 -31.08 5.18
CA ASP A 19 -31.94 -30.11 4.16
C ASP A 19 -31.37 -28.84 4.78
N GLN A 20 -31.86 -28.43 5.96
CA GLN A 20 -31.31 -27.33 6.71
C GLN A 20 -29.85 -27.58 7.15
N GLN A 21 -29.54 -28.80 7.59
CA GLN A 21 -28.17 -29.17 7.95
C GLN A 21 -27.28 -29.21 6.71
N MET A 22 -27.76 -29.77 5.60
CA MET A 22 -27.03 -29.77 4.33
C MET A 22 -26.82 -28.36 3.78
N GLY A 23 -27.78 -27.44 4.00
CA GLY A 23 -27.62 -26.00 3.72
C GLY A 23 -26.42 -25.39 4.43
N LYS A 24 -26.32 -25.58 5.75
CA LYS A 24 -25.18 -25.10 6.56
C LYS A 24 -23.84 -25.69 6.09
N ILE A 25 -23.82 -26.97 5.70
CA ILE A 25 -22.61 -27.62 5.18
C ILE A 25 -22.19 -26.97 3.85
N ARG A 26 -23.14 -26.72 2.94
CA ARG A 26 -22.88 -26.05 1.66
C ARG A 26 -22.36 -24.62 1.85
N GLU A 27 -22.95 -23.87 2.78
CA GLU A 27 -22.50 -22.51 3.12
C GLU A 27 -21.05 -22.52 3.62
N ASN A 28 -20.71 -23.41 4.56
CA ASN A 28 -19.35 -23.54 5.07
C ASN A 28 -18.35 -23.89 3.97
N LEU A 29 -18.72 -24.77 3.05
CA LEU A 29 -17.87 -25.17 1.93
C LEU A 29 -17.64 -23.99 0.97
N ALA A 30 -18.70 -23.25 0.64
CA ALA A 30 -18.60 -22.04 -0.18
C ALA A 30 -17.71 -20.97 0.48
N ASP A 31 -17.80 -20.81 1.79
CA ASP A 31 -16.95 -19.87 2.53
C ASP A 31 -15.49 -20.30 2.58
N GLN A 32 -15.21 -21.61 2.66
CA GLN A 32 -13.85 -22.14 2.56
C GLN A 32 -13.25 -21.87 1.17
N GLN A 33 -14.01 -22.11 0.10
CA GLN A 33 -13.58 -21.81 -1.27
C GLN A 33 -13.23 -20.33 -1.43
N LYS A 34 -14.11 -19.42 -1.01
CA LYS A 34 -13.84 -17.97 -1.04
C LYS A 34 -12.58 -17.59 -0.25
N ARG A 35 -12.34 -18.20 0.91
CA ARG A 35 -11.12 -17.94 1.71
C ARG A 35 -9.85 -18.36 0.96
N ILE A 36 -9.88 -19.51 0.31
CA ILE A 36 -8.76 -20.00 -0.52
C ILE A 36 -8.50 -19.03 -1.67
N GLU A 37 -9.54 -18.69 -2.42
CA GLU A 37 -9.47 -17.76 -3.56
C GLU A 37 -8.85 -16.42 -3.15
N ILE A 38 -9.30 -15.81 -2.04
CA ILE A 38 -8.76 -14.54 -1.55
C ILE A 38 -7.26 -14.61 -1.24
N VAL A 39 -6.80 -15.74 -0.70
CA VAL A 39 -5.38 -15.94 -0.36
C VAL A 39 -4.55 -16.11 -1.63
N GLU A 40 -5.02 -16.90 -2.59
CA GLU A 40 -4.38 -17.09 -3.89
C GLU A 40 -4.27 -15.77 -4.65
N ASP A 41 -5.36 -15.01 -4.69
CA ASP A 41 -5.42 -13.68 -5.28
C ASP A 41 -4.41 -12.72 -4.65
N ARG A 42 -4.27 -12.77 -3.33
CA ARG A 42 -3.29 -11.96 -2.60
C ARG A 42 -1.87 -12.37 -2.98
N LYS A 43 -1.57 -13.67 -3.04
CA LYS A 43 -0.26 -14.18 -3.46
C LYS A 43 0.08 -13.75 -4.89
N ARG A 44 -0.88 -13.89 -5.81
CA ARG A 44 -0.76 -13.45 -7.21
C ARG A 44 -0.46 -11.95 -7.29
N LYS A 45 -1.27 -11.11 -6.66
CA LYS A 45 -1.09 -9.64 -6.63
C LYS A 45 0.26 -9.23 -6.02
N GLN A 46 0.77 -9.97 -5.03
CA GLN A 46 2.11 -9.72 -4.46
C GLN A 46 3.23 -10.10 -5.42
N ALA A 47 3.12 -11.23 -6.12
CA ALA A 47 4.08 -11.66 -7.13
C ALA A 47 4.14 -10.66 -8.29
N GLU A 48 2.99 -10.23 -8.80
CA GLU A 48 2.88 -9.22 -9.86
C GLU A 48 3.54 -7.89 -9.45
N LYS A 49 3.34 -7.43 -8.21
CA LYS A 49 4.01 -6.22 -7.70
C LYS A 49 5.52 -6.36 -7.61
N LYS A 50 6.02 -7.52 -7.18
CA LYS A 50 7.47 -7.80 -7.14
C LYS A 50 8.06 -7.84 -8.54
N PHE A 51 7.38 -8.54 -9.46
CA PHE A 51 7.79 -8.66 -10.86
C PHE A 51 7.75 -7.31 -11.59
N GLY A 52 6.69 -6.53 -11.41
CA GLY A 52 6.57 -5.20 -12.02
C GLY A 52 7.70 -4.26 -11.60
N LYS A 53 8.13 -4.29 -10.33
CA LYS A 53 9.31 -3.54 -9.87
C LYS A 53 10.60 -4.02 -10.54
N LYS A 54 10.81 -5.33 -10.61
CA LYS A 54 11.98 -5.92 -11.29
C LYS A 54 12.01 -5.53 -12.77
N MET A 55 10.87 -5.59 -13.47
CA MET A 55 10.74 -5.15 -14.86
C MET A 55 11.08 -3.68 -15.04
N GLN A 56 10.62 -2.79 -14.15
CA GLN A 56 10.93 -1.36 -14.24
C GLN A 56 12.43 -1.09 -14.09
N VAL A 57 13.09 -1.75 -13.13
CA VAL A 57 14.54 -1.64 -12.92
C VAL A 57 15.30 -2.22 -14.12
N ALA A 58 14.93 -3.41 -14.57
CA ALA A 58 15.55 -4.04 -15.74
C ALA A 58 15.39 -3.19 -17.00
N ALA A 59 14.21 -2.61 -17.23
CA ALA A 59 13.97 -1.71 -18.35
C ALA A 59 14.80 -0.41 -18.26
N ALA A 60 15.00 0.14 -17.05
CA ALA A 60 15.88 1.30 -16.86
C ALA A 60 17.34 0.97 -17.15
N GLN A 61 17.82 -0.20 -16.68
CA GLN A 61 19.16 -0.69 -16.96
C GLN A 61 19.38 -0.98 -18.45
N ALA A 62 18.42 -1.64 -19.10
CA ALA A 62 18.47 -1.91 -20.54
C ALA A 62 18.53 -0.60 -21.35
N ARG A 63 17.72 0.42 -21.00
CA ARG A 63 17.81 1.74 -21.65
C ARG A 63 19.15 2.43 -21.41
N ALA A 64 19.74 2.28 -20.22
CA ALA A 64 21.06 2.86 -19.93
C ALA A 64 22.17 2.13 -20.69
N ALA A 65 22.11 0.81 -20.80
CA ALA A 65 23.02 0.00 -21.61
C ALA A 65 22.93 0.40 -23.09
N GLN A 66 21.73 0.46 -23.67
CA GLN A 66 21.52 0.93 -25.05
C GLN A 66 22.10 2.33 -25.29
N LYS A 67 21.92 3.26 -24.35
CA LYS A 67 22.53 4.60 -24.45
C LYS A 67 24.05 4.54 -24.45
N ARG A 68 24.65 3.69 -23.63
CA ARG A 68 26.12 3.52 -23.58
C ARG A 68 26.65 2.89 -24.85
N GLU A 69 25.97 1.86 -25.37
CA GLU A 69 26.31 1.21 -26.65
C GLU A 69 26.24 2.23 -27.79
N ASN A 70 25.15 2.97 -27.90
CA ASN A 70 24.99 4.01 -28.93
C ASN A 70 26.06 5.11 -28.81
N LEU A 71 26.41 5.54 -27.59
CA LEU A 71 27.47 6.54 -27.39
C LEU A 71 28.84 5.99 -27.79
N ALA A 72 29.15 4.74 -27.43
CA ALA A 72 30.39 4.09 -27.82
C ALA A 72 30.48 3.90 -29.35
N GLU A 73 29.38 3.60 -30.03
CA GLU A 73 29.32 3.56 -31.49
C GLU A 73 29.57 4.95 -32.11
N ILE A 74 29.00 6.01 -31.54
CA ILE A 74 29.23 7.39 -31.99
C ILE A 74 30.69 7.80 -31.76
N GLU A 75 31.28 7.47 -30.61
CA GLU A 75 32.69 7.75 -30.30
C GLU A 75 33.62 7.03 -31.28
N LYS A 76 33.39 5.73 -31.51
CA LYS A 76 34.12 4.96 -32.54
C LYS A 76 33.97 5.56 -33.92
N TRP A 77 32.78 6.03 -34.29
CA TRP A 77 32.54 6.68 -35.57
C TRP A 77 33.27 8.02 -35.69
N LYS A 78 33.30 8.83 -34.61
CA LYS A 78 34.04 10.09 -34.54
C LYS A 78 35.55 9.86 -34.67
N GLU A 79 36.10 8.88 -33.97
CA GLU A 79 37.51 8.50 -34.08
C GLU A 79 37.85 8.03 -35.50
N ALA A 80 36.99 7.22 -36.12
CA ALA A 80 37.19 6.72 -37.49
C ALA A 80 37.05 7.80 -38.58
N LYS A 81 36.24 8.85 -38.36
CA LYS A 81 36.02 9.95 -39.32
C LYS A 81 36.99 11.13 -39.15
N GLY A 82 37.76 11.19 -38.06
CA GLY A 82 38.64 12.31 -37.72
C GLY A 82 37.87 13.54 -37.22
N GLU A 83 38.44 14.29 -36.26
CA GLU A 83 37.79 15.42 -35.61
C GLU A 83 37.40 16.55 -36.58
N ASP A 84 38.16 16.75 -37.66
CA ASP A 84 38.03 17.89 -38.58
C ASP A 84 36.72 17.92 -39.38
N GLU A 85 36.23 16.77 -39.84
CA GLU A 85 34.94 16.67 -40.57
C GLU A 85 33.74 16.72 -39.62
N SER A 86 33.87 16.17 -38.41
CA SER A 86 32.79 16.13 -37.41
C SER A 86 32.49 17.51 -36.78
N ALA A 87 33.50 18.36 -36.64
CA ALA A 87 33.37 19.73 -36.13
C ALA A 87 32.62 20.65 -37.12
N SER A 88 32.79 20.42 -38.43
CA SER A 88 32.07 21.11 -39.50
C SER A 88 30.55 20.84 -39.47
N VAL A 89 30.17 19.57 -39.26
CA VAL A 89 28.76 19.16 -39.14
C VAL A 89 28.13 19.63 -37.82
N GLY A 90 28.88 19.64 -36.71
CA GLY A 90 28.42 20.18 -35.43
C GLY A 90 28.08 21.68 -35.49
N LYS A 91 28.94 22.48 -36.14
CA LYS A 91 28.72 23.94 -36.32
C LYS A 91 27.55 24.26 -37.24
N THR A 92 27.25 23.40 -38.22
CA THR A 92 26.11 23.58 -39.13
C THR A 92 24.79 23.16 -38.46
N LEU A 93 24.78 22.07 -37.68
CA LEU A 93 23.59 21.64 -36.93
C LEU A 93 23.19 22.67 -35.85
N GLU A 94 24.16 23.26 -35.14
CA GLU A 94 23.88 24.29 -34.11
C GLU A 94 23.29 25.58 -34.71
N LYS A 95 23.71 25.96 -35.92
CA LYS A 95 23.13 27.09 -36.67
C LYS A 95 21.69 26.80 -37.12
N VAL A 96 21.38 25.57 -37.51
CA VAL A 96 20.01 25.16 -37.91
C VAL A 96 19.08 25.10 -36.70
N SER A 97 19.54 24.59 -35.54
CA SER A 97 18.74 24.55 -34.31
C SER A 97 18.43 25.94 -33.76
N LYS A 98 19.38 26.89 -33.79
CA LYS A 98 19.12 28.29 -33.40
C LYS A 98 18.14 28.99 -34.35
N LYS A 99 18.21 28.69 -35.65
CA LYS A 99 17.26 29.22 -36.66
C LYS A 99 15.85 28.61 -36.55
N GLY A 100 15.75 27.36 -36.10
CA GLY A 100 14.46 26.69 -35.80
C GLY A 100 13.77 27.25 -34.55
N ALA A 101 14.54 27.56 -33.50
CA ALA A 101 14.00 28.15 -32.26
C ALA A 101 13.45 29.58 -32.48
N GLN A 102 14.06 30.36 -33.37
CA GLN A 102 13.56 31.69 -33.74
C GLN A 102 12.24 31.61 -34.54
N ARG A 103 12.09 30.61 -35.43
CA ARG A 103 10.83 30.39 -36.17
C ARG A 103 9.66 29.91 -35.30
N SER A 104 9.93 29.20 -34.19
CA SER A 104 8.87 28.79 -33.25
C SER A 104 8.39 29.93 -32.34
N ALA A 105 9.21 30.97 -32.11
CA ALA A 105 8.82 32.13 -31.30
C ALA A 105 7.91 33.12 -32.07
N GLU A 106 8.06 33.21 -33.39
CA GLU A 106 7.21 34.06 -34.25
C GLU A 106 5.88 33.38 -34.65
N MET A 107 5.72 32.07 -34.43
CA MET A 107 4.49 31.29 -34.66
C MET A 107 3.66 31.06 -33.38
N GLU A 108 3.84 31.87 -32.33
CA GLU A 108 2.96 31.92 -31.15
C GLU A 108 2.15 33.24 -31.11
N GLY A 109 2.07 33.97 -32.24
CA GLY A 109 1.38 35.25 -32.35
C GLY A 109 0.11 35.27 -33.19
N ALA A 110 -0.25 34.20 -33.91
CA ALA A 110 -1.34 34.27 -34.88
C ALA A 110 -2.24 33.02 -34.92
N SER A 111 -3.54 33.26 -34.71
CA SER A 111 -4.71 32.38 -34.92
C SER A 111 -4.84 31.23 -33.90
N HIS A 112 -5.97 31.06 -33.20
CA HIS A 112 -7.24 30.68 -33.81
C HIS A 112 -8.45 31.31 -33.09
N GLY A 113 -9.20 32.06 -33.89
CA GLY A 113 -10.49 32.64 -33.54
C GLY A 113 -11.60 31.60 -33.40
N LYS A 114 -12.45 31.86 -32.41
CA LYS A 114 -13.90 31.75 -32.38
C LYS A 114 -14.58 31.08 -33.60
N GLY A 115 -15.17 29.90 -33.38
CA GLY A 115 -16.19 29.33 -34.28
C GLY A 115 -16.70 27.98 -33.77
N GLY A 116 -18.03 27.79 -33.74
CA GLY A 116 -18.65 26.46 -33.64
C GLY A 116 -19.47 26.18 -32.39
N LYS A 117 -20.76 26.46 -32.47
CA LYS A 117 -21.82 26.19 -31.49
C LYS A 117 -22.29 24.73 -31.69
N GLY A 118 -22.32 23.91 -30.64
CA GLY A 118 -22.98 22.61 -30.66
C GLY A 118 -22.78 21.78 -29.39
N GLY A 119 -23.86 21.47 -28.68
CA GLY A 119 -23.88 20.43 -27.64
C GLY A 119 -23.97 20.91 -26.18
N LYS A 120 -25.20 21.08 -25.71
CA LYS A 120 -25.59 21.32 -24.31
C LYS A 120 -25.49 20.01 -23.53
N ALA A 121 -24.55 19.87 -22.58
CA ALA A 121 -24.69 19.09 -21.34
C ALA A 121 -23.38 19.08 -20.52
N GLY A 122 -23.49 19.28 -19.20
CA GLY A 122 -22.43 18.92 -18.25
C GLY A 122 -21.61 20.09 -17.68
N LYS A 123 -22.14 20.67 -16.60
CA LYS A 123 -21.43 21.56 -15.67
C LYS A 123 -20.16 20.85 -15.16
N GLY A 124 -18.98 21.23 -15.68
CA GLY A 124 -17.73 20.63 -15.20
C GLY A 124 -16.45 20.95 -15.99
N GLY A 125 -16.02 22.21 -16.00
CA GLY A 125 -14.59 22.59 -16.04
C GLY A 125 -13.80 22.34 -17.34
N LYS A 126 -13.66 23.39 -18.16
CA LYS A 126 -12.78 23.42 -19.34
C LYS A 126 -11.31 23.56 -18.94
N GLY A 127 -10.46 22.98 -19.78
CA GLY A 127 -9.00 22.91 -19.70
C GLY A 127 -8.28 24.15 -19.16
N GLY A 128 -7.43 23.89 -18.19
CA GLY A 128 -6.27 24.68 -17.82
C GLY A 128 -5.31 23.71 -17.16
N LYS A 129 -4.02 23.71 -17.56
CA LYS A 129 -2.92 22.88 -17.03
C LYS A 129 -3.24 22.36 -15.62
N GLY A 130 -3.44 21.04 -15.50
CA GLY A 130 -4.08 20.39 -14.37
C GLY A 130 -3.64 20.94 -13.03
N ARG A 131 -4.44 21.84 -12.44
CA ARG A 131 -4.16 22.38 -11.11
C ARG A 131 -4.08 21.21 -10.15
N VAL A 132 -2.96 21.10 -9.44
CA VAL A 132 -2.73 20.02 -8.49
C VAL A 132 -3.90 19.98 -7.52
N ASN A 133 -4.62 18.86 -7.48
CA ASN A 133 -5.80 18.70 -6.65
C ASN A 133 -5.46 19.07 -5.20
N LYS A 134 -6.06 20.14 -4.64
CA LYS A 134 -5.76 20.62 -3.28
C LYS A 134 -5.93 19.53 -2.22
N LYS A 135 -6.89 18.60 -2.43
CA LYS A 135 -7.08 17.43 -1.57
C LYS A 135 -5.90 16.45 -1.66
N ARG A 136 -5.20 16.38 -2.79
CA ARG A 136 -3.97 15.60 -2.97
C ARG A 136 -2.81 16.29 -2.26
N VAL A 137 -2.61 17.60 -2.47
CA VAL A 137 -1.55 18.37 -1.78
C VAL A 137 -1.66 18.26 -0.25
N ALA A 138 -2.86 18.43 0.31
CA ALA A 138 -3.07 18.30 1.76
C ALA A 138 -2.79 16.87 2.26
N LYS A 139 -3.12 15.85 1.46
CA LYS A 139 -2.83 14.45 1.79
C LYS A 139 -1.34 14.14 1.66
N ASP A 140 -0.65 14.68 0.67
CA ASP A 140 0.79 14.49 0.47
C ASP A 140 1.58 15.23 1.56
N LYS A 141 1.11 16.42 2.00
CA LYS A 141 1.68 17.12 3.15
C LYS A 141 1.50 16.34 4.46
N LYS A 142 0.36 15.68 4.64
CA LYS A 142 0.06 14.91 5.85
C LYS A 142 0.69 13.51 5.86
N TYR A 143 0.85 12.89 4.70
CA TYR A 143 1.18 11.46 4.57
C TYR A 143 2.43 11.16 3.73
N GLY A 144 3.10 12.18 3.20
CA GLY A 144 4.11 12.02 2.15
C GLY A 144 3.50 11.68 0.80
N GLN A 145 4.26 11.89 -0.29
CA GLN A 145 3.81 11.48 -1.62
C GLN A 145 3.80 9.95 -1.73
N GLY A 146 2.63 9.38 -2.06
CA GLY A 146 2.50 7.94 -2.35
C GLY A 146 2.52 7.00 -1.14
N GLY A 147 2.51 7.52 0.10
CA GLY A 147 2.49 6.72 1.33
C GLY A 147 1.10 6.15 1.71
N PRO A 148 1.04 5.02 2.43
CA PRO A 148 -0.22 4.40 2.86
C PRO A 148 -0.96 5.27 3.89
N LYS A 149 -2.11 5.83 3.49
CA LYS A 149 -2.95 6.77 4.27
C LYS A 149 -3.63 6.17 5.52
N ARG A 150 -3.41 4.89 5.81
CA ARG A 150 -4.09 4.13 6.87
C ARG A 150 -3.24 3.92 8.12
N VAL A 151 -1.94 4.21 8.09
CA VAL A 151 -0.99 3.82 9.14
C VAL A 151 -0.81 4.91 10.21
N LEU A 152 -1.46 6.07 10.09
CA LEU A 152 -1.29 7.19 11.04
C LEU A 152 -1.85 6.96 12.43
N LYS A 153 -2.70 5.95 12.58
CA LYS A 153 -3.21 5.54 13.90
C LYS A 153 -2.33 4.48 14.55
N ASN A 154 -1.22 4.10 13.90
CA ASN A 154 -0.28 3.14 14.46
C ASN A 154 0.90 3.91 15.04
N ASN A 155 1.41 3.46 16.18
CA ASN A 155 2.60 4.01 16.79
C ASN A 155 3.79 3.85 15.83
N SER A 156 4.54 4.93 15.59
CA SER A 156 5.83 4.88 14.91
C SER A 156 6.89 4.28 15.84
N ALA A 157 8.01 3.81 15.28
CA ALA A 157 9.13 3.32 16.07
C ALA A 157 9.68 4.38 17.04
N ASP A 158 9.55 5.66 16.66
CA ASP A 158 9.92 6.79 17.51
C ASP A 158 8.85 7.04 18.59
N SER A 159 7.56 6.95 18.25
CA SER A 159 6.47 7.19 19.21
C SER A 159 6.28 6.05 20.21
N CYS A 160 6.75 4.82 19.93
CA CYS A 160 6.72 3.74 20.91
C CYS A 160 7.86 3.83 21.94
N ARG A 161 8.88 4.64 21.66
CA ARG A 161 10.06 4.83 22.53
C ARG A 161 10.08 6.19 23.25
N ASP A 162 9.24 7.12 22.84
CA ASP A 162 9.12 8.43 23.46
C ASP A 162 8.29 8.38 24.76
N VAL A 163 8.99 8.35 25.89
CA VAL A 163 8.42 8.44 27.24
C VAL A 163 8.53 9.85 27.85
N SER A 164 8.97 10.85 27.08
CA SER A 164 9.23 12.20 27.58
C SER A 164 7.98 12.91 28.12
N SER A 165 6.81 12.54 27.59
CA SER A 165 5.50 13.04 28.04
C SER A 165 4.96 12.32 29.28
N PHE A 166 5.56 11.22 29.71
CA PHE A 166 5.12 10.46 30.88
C PHE A 166 5.63 11.08 32.18
N ASN A 167 4.77 11.80 32.88
CA ASN A 167 5.08 12.31 34.22
C ASN A 167 4.70 11.28 35.29
N ALA A 168 5.70 10.57 35.81
CA ALA A 168 5.52 9.54 36.83
C ALA A 168 4.83 10.06 38.11
N SER A 169 4.96 11.36 38.44
CA SER A 169 4.29 11.95 39.60
C SER A 169 2.78 12.13 39.41
N LYS A 170 2.31 12.23 38.16
CA LYS A 170 0.88 12.39 37.83
C LYS A 170 0.22 11.08 37.40
N HIS A 171 1.02 10.14 36.88
CA HIS A 171 0.52 8.93 36.23
C HIS A 171 0.92 7.62 36.93
N SER A 172 1.64 7.67 38.05
CA SER A 172 1.80 6.52 38.94
C SER A 172 0.62 6.40 39.92
N PRO A 173 0.08 5.20 40.18
CA PRO A 173 -0.98 4.99 41.17
C PRO A 173 -0.55 5.29 42.62
N MET A 174 0.75 5.44 42.86
CA MET A 174 1.29 5.93 44.14
C MET A 174 1.78 7.36 43.96
N GLY A 175 0.83 8.29 44.08
CA GLY A 175 1.12 9.72 44.19
C GLY A 175 2.00 9.99 45.42
N LYS A 176 3.05 10.79 45.22
CA LYS A 176 3.84 11.32 46.33
C LYS A 176 2.97 12.20 47.22
N GLY A 177 2.73 11.73 48.45
CA GLY A 177 2.68 12.59 49.63
C GLY A 177 1.37 12.59 50.41
N LYS A 178 1.39 11.99 51.60
CA LYS A 178 1.41 12.75 52.87
C LYS A 178 1.67 11.79 54.02
N GLY A 179 2.78 12.00 54.72
CA GLY A 179 2.99 11.39 56.02
C GLY A 179 1.93 11.84 57.02
N LYS A 180 1.44 10.91 57.82
CA LYS A 180 1.01 11.08 59.22
C LYS A 180 0.73 9.70 59.79
N GLY A 181 1.35 9.40 60.93
CA GLY A 181 0.95 8.26 61.76
C GLY A 181 2.11 7.34 62.13
N LYS A 182 2.86 7.71 63.17
CA LYS A 182 3.59 6.75 64.00
C LYS A 182 2.57 5.73 64.51
N GLY A 183 2.71 4.46 64.13
CA GLY A 183 1.89 3.36 64.62
C GLY A 183 2.76 2.14 64.88
N LYS A 184 3.40 2.11 66.05
CA LYS A 184 3.93 0.87 66.64
C LYS A 184 2.72 -0.06 66.88
N GLY A 185 2.72 -1.27 66.31
CA GLY A 185 1.58 -2.17 66.44
C GLY A 185 1.86 -3.60 66.00
N VAL A 186 2.67 -4.29 66.79
CA VAL A 186 2.66 -5.75 67.06
C VAL A 186 2.54 -6.71 65.85
N ARG A 187 3.69 -7.26 65.43
CA ARG A 187 3.74 -8.53 64.68
C ARG A 187 3.38 -9.68 65.63
N LYS A 188 2.25 -10.38 65.43
CA LYS A 188 2.03 -11.71 66.02
C LYS A 188 2.78 -12.76 65.19
N PRO A 189 3.63 -13.62 65.80
CA PRO A 189 4.30 -14.68 65.06
C PRO A 189 3.36 -15.85 64.79
N ILE A 190 3.49 -16.40 63.59
CA ILE A 190 2.79 -17.58 63.07
C ILE A 190 3.31 -18.79 63.85
N LYS A 191 2.47 -19.45 64.65
CA LYS A 191 2.79 -20.77 65.21
C LYS A 191 2.44 -21.86 64.18
N LYS A 192 3.45 -22.61 63.76
CA LYS A 192 3.30 -23.90 63.09
C LYS A 192 2.98 -24.99 64.11
N GLY A 193 2.07 -25.89 63.71
CA GLY A 193 2.09 -27.31 64.09
C GLY A 193 1.12 -27.72 65.20
N ALA A 194 0.13 -28.54 64.83
CA ALA A 194 -0.09 -29.87 65.41
C ALA A 194 -1.30 -30.53 64.74
N ALA A 195 -1.16 -31.82 64.43
CA ALA A 195 -2.15 -32.70 63.85
C ALA A 195 -3.22 -33.13 64.87
N ALA A 196 -4.44 -33.40 64.39
CA ALA A 196 -5.43 -34.38 64.89
C ALA A 196 -6.71 -34.19 64.03
N ALA A 197 -7.06 -35.11 63.14
CA ALA A 197 -7.84 -36.33 63.40
C ALA A 197 -9.31 -36.06 63.78
N ALA A 198 -10.20 -36.52 62.88
CA ALA A 198 -11.56 -37.03 63.11
C ALA A 198 -12.63 -36.13 63.78
N ALA A 199 -13.74 -35.89 63.05
CA ALA A 199 -15.08 -36.36 63.42
C ALA A 199 -16.14 -35.77 62.48
N GLY A 200 -17.04 -36.61 61.98
CA GLY A 200 -18.18 -36.21 61.14
C GLY A 200 -19.39 -35.66 61.91
N LYS A 201 -20.54 -35.71 61.20
CA LYS A 201 -21.88 -35.14 61.44
C LYS A 201 -22.08 -33.84 60.65
N ARG A 202 -23.17 -33.66 59.91
CA ARG A 202 -24.42 -34.42 59.75
C ARG A 202 -25.09 -33.90 58.49
#